data_AF-A0A077WR86-F1
#
_entry.id   AF-A0A077WR86-F1
#
_cell.length_a   1.000
_cell.length_b   1.000
_cell.length_c   1.000
_cell.angle_alpha   90.00
_cell.angle_beta   90.00
_cell.angle_gamma   90.00
#
_symmetry.space_group_name_H-M   'P 1'
#
loop_
_entity.id
_entity.type
_entity.pdbx_description
1 polymer ?
#
loop_
_entity_poly.entity_id
_entity_poly.type
_entity_poly.pdbx_seq_one_letter_code
_entity_poly.pdbx_strand_id
1 'polypeptide(L)'
;MSDIPLEHQVTIATLDDLSRELETLLDSFCSDAQHRFLLEQRVATQQQLQRVRHTIQQIRNTASPATGFRSGPNSEALRQSLMRVCIEMLEYYQEACQQRRLRPLPDGMAQQLTADWHHLSQAFELKAKEQGNLSQLFDKLDSLRKAWKSSSGNGVMERLLSRQYRRSKSGNADGNGTTGSGQQQASRYQMERLLTALLVNYELKDGAYVVMVDRHNYCQLGLGRKAIGTRHVVFDCSKLTRQEQMDIVAGICDRFASVFAQNAQHNLAQIEAQIRLAQLSLLAEKLRRLQHQIYFGHHHSTALTNDQDEQDHHDSQPQRSPSSSSLSNPHDDVSSLDVDRHHQSQQQQQQLPLRGTSSLLYIQDAHAIEDMPMPSFVPSPWEWPDLLKVRHPYQPVFLGLVKRRRQRSPIMRLRDAFTHSPAPAAISEDEDNGNDQAMQSYVHQVQYPDMIRFASVSIPSLCSHFCRRGRQFYEDVVANAQVRQSQDRHLLQEIGRDLVKIYAAIQLEASRSYMHRILAILHDMSMLEHQLNSSAATTSHQHHSVAAPAWDSSAITTAATSSHPPLAITAATAGPSSSSAAVVSDPSSSFTPHHPSFAENQQTSPPEDSHVSSCS
;
A
#
# COMPACT_ATOMS: atom_id res chain seq x y z
N MET A 1 -39.25 -33.49 -23.93
CA MET A 1 -40.49 -33.24 -23.18
C MET A 1 -40.11 -33.36 -21.72
N SER A 2 -39.88 -32.20 -21.10
CA SER A 2 -39.25 -32.07 -19.79
C SER A 2 -40.28 -31.43 -18.88
N ASP A 3 -40.67 -32.13 -17.82
CA ASP A 3 -41.57 -31.64 -16.78
C ASP A 3 -40.93 -30.44 -16.09
N ILE A 4 -41.47 -29.26 -16.33
CA ILE A 4 -41.14 -28.03 -15.60
C ILE A 4 -42.06 -28.01 -14.37
N PRO A 5 -41.54 -28.01 -13.13
CA PRO A 5 -42.38 -27.97 -11.95
C PRO A 5 -43.03 -26.58 -11.82
N LEU A 6 -44.34 -26.54 -12.07
CA LEU A 6 -45.26 -25.44 -11.79
C LEU A 6 -45.51 -25.32 -10.27
N GLU A 7 -44.50 -24.92 -9.52
CA GLU A 7 -44.68 -24.52 -8.10
C GLU A 7 -43.92 -23.23 -7.79
N HIS A 8 -44.26 -22.15 -8.51
CA HIS A 8 -44.28 -20.83 -7.87
C HIS A 8 -45.71 -20.63 -7.35
N GLN A 9 -46.04 -21.25 -6.22
CA GLN A 9 -47.17 -20.78 -5.43
C GLN A 9 -46.84 -19.36 -5.02
N VAL A 10 -47.42 -18.38 -5.73
CA VAL A 10 -47.48 -16.99 -5.28
C VAL A 10 -48.29 -17.04 -3.99
N THR A 11 -47.60 -17.17 -2.86
CA THR A 11 -48.20 -17.01 -1.54
C THR A 11 -48.88 -15.65 -1.53
N ILE A 12 -50.20 -15.65 -1.55
CA ILE A 12 -51.00 -14.44 -1.40
C ILE A 12 -50.63 -13.89 -0.03
N ALA A 13 -49.84 -12.82 -0.01
CA ALA A 13 -49.45 -12.14 1.22
C ALA A 13 -50.74 -11.77 1.96
N THR A 14 -50.84 -12.14 3.24
CA THR A 14 -52.02 -11.80 4.01
C THR A 14 -52.02 -10.30 4.29
N LEU A 15 -53.20 -9.71 4.53
CA LEU A 15 -53.32 -8.29 4.90
C LEU A 15 -52.47 -7.95 6.13
N ASP A 16 -52.31 -8.93 7.04
CA ASP A 16 -51.51 -8.78 8.26
C ASP A 16 -50.00 -8.76 7.96
N ASP A 17 -49.54 -9.54 6.98
CA ASP A 17 -48.14 -9.51 6.54
C ASP A 17 -47.79 -8.17 5.89
N LEU A 18 -48.66 -7.67 5.00
CA LEU A 18 -48.51 -6.35 4.37
C LEU A 18 -48.52 -5.22 5.41
N SER A 19 -49.41 -5.29 6.40
CA SER A 19 -49.47 -4.30 7.48
C SER A 19 -48.20 -4.28 8.31
N ARG A 20 -47.67 -5.47 8.68
CA ARG A 20 -46.42 -5.60 9.44
C ARG A 20 -45.22 -5.09 8.64
N GLU A 21 -45.16 -5.40 7.35
CA GLU A 21 -44.11 -4.91 6.46
C GLU A 21 -44.15 -3.38 6.35
N LEU A 22 -45.34 -2.80 6.16
CA LEU A 22 -45.54 -1.35 6.12
C LEU A 22 -45.07 -0.67 7.40
N GLU A 23 -45.43 -1.20 8.57
CA GLU A 23 -45.00 -0.65 9.87
C GLU A 23 -43.47 -0.65 10.00
N THR A 24 -42.83 -1.76 9.62
CA THR A 24 -41.37 -1.93 9.63
C THR A 24 -40.68 -0.90 8.71
N LEU A 25 -41.20 -0.71 7.50
CA LEU A 25 -40.66 0.27 6.55
C LEU A 25 -40.82 1.71 7.04
N LEU A 26 -41.97 2.03 7.63
CA LEU A 26 -42.21 3.34 8.24
C LEU A 26 -41.31 3.59 9.45
N ASP A 27 -41.04 2.55 10.26
CA ASP A 27 -40.12 2.66 11.42
C ASP A 27 -38.70 2.93 10.95
N SER A 28 -38.24 2.18 9.95
CA SER A 28 -36.94 2.39 9.33
C SER A 28 -36.81 3.81 8.77
N PHE A 29 -37.84 4.29 8.07
CA PHE A 29 -37.84 5.64 7.50
C PHE A 29 -37.88 6.75 8.56
N CYS A 30 -38.65 6.58 9.64
CA CYS A 30 -38.74 7.54 10.75
C CYS A 30 -37.57 7.46 11.73
N SER A 31 -36.61 6.55 11.53
CA SER A 31 -35.42 6.46 12.36
C SER A 31 -34.57 7.74 12.32
N ASP A 32 -33.92 8.07 13.43
CA ASP A 32 -33.07 9.26 13.50
C ASP A 32 -31.85 9.16 12.57
N ALA A 33 -31.38 7.93 12.28
CA ALA A 33 -30.32 7.69 11.30
C ALA A 33 -30.75 8.08 9.88
N GLN A 34 -31.92 7.62 9.43
CA GLN A 34 -32.46 8.00 8.13
C GLN A 34 -32.70 9.51 8.06
N HIS A 35 -33.24 10.10 9.13
CA HIS A 35 -33.48 11.54 9.19
C HIS A 35 -32.19 12.36 9.02
N ARG A 36 -31.10 11.99 9.73
CA ARG A 36 -29.79 12.63 9.57
C ARG A 36 -29.24 12.44 8.16
N PHE A 37 -29.33 11.22 7.62
CA PHE A 37 -28.90 10.94 6.24
C PHE A 37 -29.59 11.85 5.23
N LEU A 38 -30.91 12.03 5.32
CA LEU A 38 -31.66 12.89 4.39
C LEU A 38 -31.26 14.37 4.48
N LEU A 39 -30.91 14.85 5.67
CA LEU A 39 -30.40 16.21 5.88
C LEU A 39 -28.97 16.37 5.33
N GLU A 40 -28.07 15.45 5.68
CA GLU A 40 -26.67 15.46 5.23
C GLU A 40 -26.55 15.35 3.72
N GLN A 41 -27.38 14.49 3.11
CA GLN A 41 -27.45 14.30 1.67
C GLN A 41 -28.31 15.35 0.95
N ARG A 42 -28.89 16.32 1.68
CA ARG A 42 -29.72 17.40 1.17
C ARG A 42 -30.90 16.91 0.32
N VAL A 43 -31.48 15.78 0.71
CA VAL A 43 -32.67 15.23 0.04
C VAL A 43 -33.90 16.07 0.39
N ALA A 44 -34.04 16.44 1.66
CA ALA A 44 -35.13 17.28 2.14
C ALA A 44 -34.65 18.22 3.25
N THR A 45 -35.38 19.31 3.44
CA THR A 45 -35.16 20.25 4.55
C THR A 45 -35.70 19.69 5.86
N GLN A 46 -35.18 20.21 6.98
CA GLN A 46 -35.64 19.82 8.32
C GLN A 46 -37.14 20.04 8.52
N GLN A 47 -37.71 21.12 7.97
CA GLN A 47 -39.14 21.40 8.07
C GLN A 47 -39.99 20.40 7.28
N GLN A 48 -39.55 20.01 6.08
CA GLN A 48 -40.21 18.98 5.28
C GLN A 48 -40.20 17.64 6.02
N LEU A 49 -39.06 17.22 6.55
CA LEU A 49 -38.94 15.95 7.27
C LEU A 49 -39.76 15.94 8.58
N GLN A 50 -39.83 17.06 9.31
CA GLN A 50 -40.69 17.19 10.49
C GLN A 50 -42.17 17.06 10.13
N ARG A 51 -42.61 17.65 9.02
CA ARG A 51 -43.98 17.54 8.52
C ARG A 51 -44.31 16.08 8.18
N VAL A 52 -43.45 15.44 7.40
CA VAL A 52 -43.59 14.03 7.01
C VAL A 52 -43.66 13.12 8.24
N ARG A 53 -42.74 13.29 9.20
CA ARG A 53 -42.72 12.52 10.46
C ARG A 53 -43.99 12.76 11.28
N HIS A 54 -44.47 14.01 11.35
CA HIS A 54 -45.71 14.32 12.05
C HIS A 54 -46.91 13.63 11.41
N THR A 55 -47.02 13.63 10.08
CA THR A 55 -48.10 12.93 9.37
C THR A 55 -48.04 11.42 9.58
N ILE A 56 -46.86 10.80 9.47
CA ILE A 56 -46.70 9.36 9.74
C ILE A 56 -47.08 9.05 11.20
N GLN A 57 -46.69 9.88 12.16
CA GLN A 57 -47.03 9.68 13.56
C GLN A 57 -48.53 9.86 13.84
N GLN A 58 -49.19 10.84 13.20
CA GLN A 58 -50.64 11.01 13.29
C GLN A 58 -51.37 9.78 12.75
N ILE A 59 -50.90 9.23 11.63
CA ILE A 59 -51.47 8.02 11.04
C ILE A 59 -51.28 6.82 11.98
N ARG A 60 -50.11 6.68 12.60
CA ARG A 60 -49.86 5.62 13.60
C ARG A 60 -50.73 5.75 14.84
N ASN A 61 -50.94 6.96 15.33
CA ASN A 61 -51.76 7.19 16.52
C ASN A 61 -53.26 6.92 16.25
N THR A 62 -53.70 7.02 15.00
CA THR A 62 -55.09 6.82 14.59
C THR A 62 -55.38 5.39 14.11
N ALA A 63 -54.38 4.72 13.53
CA ALA A 63 -54.42 3.28 13.29
C ALA A 63 -54.24 2.55 14.63
N SER A 64 -55.33 2.09 15.24
CA SER A 64 -55.26 1.35 16.50
C SER A 64 -54.41 0.07 16.31
N PRO A 65 -53.49 -0.25 17.25
CA PRO A 65 -52.61 -1.41 17.14
C PRO A 65 -53.36 -2.75 17.09
N ALA A 66 -54.63 -2.79 17.51
CA ALA A 66 -55.47 -3.98 17.46
C ALA A 66 -56.26 -4.14 16.14
N THR A 67 -56.51 -3.05 15.42
CA THR A 67 -57.30 -3.07 14.17
C THR A 67 -56.48 -2.72 12.94
N GLY A 68 -55.25 -2.23 13.10
CA GLY A 68 -54.39 -1.79 12.00
C GLY A 68 -55.10 -0.76 11.10
N PHE A 69 -54.71 -0.75 9.82
CA PHE A 69 -55.36 0.07 8.78
C PHE A 69 -56.72 -0.48 8.30
N ARG A 70 -57.32 -1.45 9.01
CA ARG A 70 -58.54 -2.14 8.56
C ARG A 70 -59.76 -1.22 8.61
N SER A 71 -60.45 -1.12 7.46
CA SER A 71 -61.82 -0.65 7.19
C SER A 71 -62.54 0.24 8.25
N GLY A 72 -61.86 1.27 8.76
CA GLY A 72 -62.50 2.34 9.51
C GLY A 72 -63.04 3.39 8.54
N PRO A 73 -64.06 4.19 8.91
CA PRO A 73 -64.57 5.27 8.06
C PRO A 73 -63.49 6.31 7.69
N ASN A 74 -62.38 6.35 8.45
CA ASN A 74 -61.25 7.25 8.22
C ASN A 74 -60.02 6.56 7.60
N SER A 75 -59.99 5.22 7.46
CA SER A 75 -58.77 4.50 7.05
C SER A 75 -58.36 4.82 5.62
N GLU A 76 -59.33 5.03 4.73
CA GLU A 76 -59.09 5.45 3.34
C GLU A 76 -58.44 6.84 3.28
N ALA A 77 -58.96 7.81 4.04
CA ALA A 77 -58.40 9.16 4.10
C ALA A 77 -56.97 9.16 4.65
N LEU A 78 -56.68 8.34 5.66
CA LEU A 78 -55.33 8.18 6.22
C LEU A 78 -54.38 7.53 5.21
N ARG A 79 -54.81 6.51 4.47
CA ARG A 79 -54.03 5.90 3.38
C ARG A 79 -53.74 6.89 2.26
N GLN A 80 -54.74 7.64 1.81
CA GLN A 80 -54.55 8.69 0.80
C GLN A 80 -53.57 9.77 1.29
N SER A 81 -53.64 10.14 2.57
CA SER A 81 -52.68 11.06 3.18
C SER A 81 -51.26 10.48 3.21
N LEU A 82 -51.09 9.20 3.55
CA LEU A 82 -49.77 8.54 3.53
C LEU A 82 -49.22 8.45 2.11
N MET A 83 -50.06 8.04 1.15
CA MET A 83 -49.66 7.96 -0.26
C MET A 83 -49.16 9.31 -0.77
N ARG A 84 -49.86 10.41 -0.44
CA ARG A 84 -49.43 11.77 -0.81
C ARG A 84 -48.05 12.11 -0.26
N VAL A 85 -47.81 11.79 1.02
CA VAL A 85 -46.52 12.01 1.68
C VAL A 85 -45.41 11.16 1.05
N CYS A 86 -45.68 9.91 0.72
CA CYS A 86 -44.73 9.03 0.05
C CYS A 86 -44.40 9.53 -1.37
N ILE A 87 -45.38 10.03 -2.12
CA ILE A 87 -45.17 10.64 -3.43
C ILE A 87 -44.30 11.90 -3.30
N GLU A 88 -44.60 12.78 -2.36
CA GLU A 88 -43.79 13.99 -2.08
C GLU A 88 -42.33 13.61 -1.74
N MET A 89 -42.13 12.59 -0.90
CA MET A 89 -40.78 12.09 -0.60
C MET A 89 -40.07 11.48 -1.81
N LEU A 90 -40.79 10.76 -2.68
CA LEU A 90 -40.23 10.21 -3.91
C LEU A 90 -39.79 11.31 -4.88
N GLU A 91 -40.52 12.42 -4.97
CA GLU A 91 -40.11 13.58 -5.75
C GLU A 91 -38.79 14.16 -5.23
N TYR A 92 -38.64 14.30 -3.91
CA TYR A 92 -37.37 14.73 -3.29
C TYR A 92 -36.21 13.76 -3.57
N TYR A 93 -36.44 12.45 -3.44
CA TYR A 93 -35.43 11.45 -3.79
C TYR A 93 -35.07 11.51 -5.28
N GLN A 94 -36.06 11.65 -6.16
CA GLN A 94 -35.85 11.72 -7.59
C GLN A 94 -35.06 12.96 -7.98
N GLU A 95 -35.35 14.12 -7.40
CA GLU A 95 -34.56 15.34 -7.62
C GLU A 95 -33.11 15.14 -7.15
N ALA A 96 -32.90 14.61 -5.94
CA ALA A 96 -31.57 14.33 -5.41
C ALA A 96 -30.79 13.33 -6.29
N CYS A 97 -31.44 12.29 -6.78
CA CYS A 97 -30.86 11.33 -7.72
C CYS A 97 -30.51 11.99 -9.05
N GLN A 98 -31.38 12.82 -9.61
CA GLN A 98 -31.12 13.56 -10.86
C GLN A 98 -29.95 14.54 -10.72
N GLN A 99 -29.90 15.31 -9.64
CA GLN A 99 -28.79 16.22 -9.34
C GLN A 99 -27.44 15.48 -9.28
N ARG A 100 -27.46 14.24 -8.78
CA ARG A 100 -26.28 13.36 -8.68
C ARG A 100 -26.05 12.49 -9.90
N ARG A 101 -26.94 12.56 -10.91
CA ARG A 101 -26.95 11.70 -12.10
C ARG A 101 -26.98 10.20 -11.77
N LEU A 102 -27.69 9.83 -10.72
CA LEU A 102 -27.93 8.43 -10.38
C LEU A 102 -29.01 7.86 -11.28
N ARG A 103 -28.80 6.64 -11.75
CA ARG A 103 -29.77 5.90 -12.52
C ARG A 103 -30.69 5.11 -11.58
N PRO A 104 -31.99 5.02 -11.87
CA PRO A 104 -32.87 4.10 -11.15
C PRO A 104 -32.35 2.67 -11.18
N LEU A 105 -32.13 2.10 -10.00
CA LEU A 105 -31.71 0.71 -9.86
C LEU A 105 -32.95 -0.22 -9.92
N PRO A 106 -32.85 -1.39 -10.57
CA PRO A 106 -33.85 -2.45 -10.45
C PRO A 106 -34.04 -2.92 -9.01
N ASP A 107 -35.21 -3.48 -8.73
CA ASP A 107 -35.54 -4.07 -7.43
C ASP A 107 -34.51 -5.13 -7.03
N GLY A 108 -34.10 -5.11 -5.76
CA GLY A 108 -33.07 -6.02 -5.21
C GLY A 108 -31.62 -5.65 -5.55
N MET A 109 -31.36 -4.89 -6.62
CA MET A 109 -29.99 -4.54 -7.01
C MET A 109 -29.29 -3.67 -5.94
N ALA A 110 -30.02 -2.80 -5.26
CA ALA A 110 -29.46 -1.97 -4.18
C ALA A 110 -28.90 -2.82 -3.02
N GLN A 111 -29.52 -3.97 -2.71
CA GLN A 111 -29.04 -4.89 -1.68
C GLN A 111 -27.75 -5.58 -2.13
N GLN A 112 -27.69 -6.03 -3.38
CA GLN A 112 -26.48 -6.62 -3.95
C GLN A 112 -25.32 -5.61 -3.93
N LEU A 113 -25.54 -4.38 -4.41
CA LEU A 113 -24.53 -3.33 -4.41
C LEU A 113 -24.08 -2.95 -2.99
N THR A 114 -24.97 -3.04 -2.00
CA THR A 114 -24.62 -2.86 -0.59
C THR A 114 -23.69 -3.97 -0.10
N ALA A 115 -23.94 -5.23 -0.45
CA ALA A 115 -23.06 -6.34 -0.12
C ALA A 115 -21.68 -6.19 -0.79
N ASP A 116 -21.64 -5.84 -2.09
CA ASP A 116 -20.41 -5.57 -2.83
C ASP A 116 -19.62 -4.42 -2.19
N TRP A 117 -20.31 -3.36 -1.78
CA TRP A 117 -19.70 -2.24 -1.05
C TRP A 117 -19.09 -2.69 0.28
N HIS A 118 -19.78 -3.53 1.07
CA HIS A 118 -19.24 -4.06 2.32
C HIS A 118 -17.96 -4.87 2.09
N HIS A 119 -17.94 -5.74 1.07
CA HIS A 119 -16.73 -6.48 0.70
C HIS A 119 -15.59 -5.55 0.30
N LEU A 120 -15.87 -4.48 -0.46
CA LEU A 120 -14.85 -3.49 -0.81
C LEU A 120 -14.38 -2.67 0.40
N SER A 121 -15.27 -2.34 1.33
CA SER A 121 -14.92 -1.65 2.57
C SER A 121 -13.99 -2.49 3.43
N GLN A 122 -14.26 -3.79 3.57
CA GLN A 122 -13.37 -4.71 4.30
C GLN A 122 -12.01 -4.84 3.61
N ALA A 123 -11.99 -4.99 2.28
CA ALA A 123 -10.75 -5.04 1.51
C ALA A 123 -9.94 -3.74 1.66
N PHE A 124 -10.61 -2.58 1.69
CA PHE A 124 -9.99 -1.28 1.95
C PHE A 124 -9.33 -1.22 3.32
N GLU A 125 -9.99 -1.69 4.39
CA GLU A 125 -9.42 -1.73 5.74
C GLU A 125 -8.18 -2.62 5.83
N LEU A 126 -8.22 -3.79 5.17
CA LEU A 126 -7.07 -4.69 5.09
C LEU A 126 -5.90 -4.00 4.36
N LYS A 127 -6.14 -3.35 3.23
CA LYS A 127 -5.11 -2.59 2.50
C LYS A 127 -4.58 -1.40 3.30
N ALA A 128 -5.43 -0.69 4.04
CA ALA A 128 -5.00 0.39 4.92
C ALA A 128 -4.07 -0.12 6.03
N LYS A 129 -4.34 -1.31 6.58
CA LYS A 129 -3.46 -1.97 7.55
C LYS A 129 -2.12 -2.40 6.94
N GLU A 130 -2.14 -2.97 5.72
CA GLU A 130 -0.92 -3.32 4.99
C GLU A 130 -0.04 -2.09 4.71
N GLN A 131 -0.63 -0.96 4.31
CA GLN A 131 0.07 0.32 4.16
C GLN A 131 0.66 0.82 5.49
N GLY A 132 -0.02 0.58 6.61
CA GLY A 132 0.53 0.80 7.96
C GLY A 132 1.78 -0.06 8.24
N ASN A 133 1.76 -1.34 7.87
CA ASN A 133 2.91 -2.24 8.02
C ASN A 133 4.09 -1.82 7.13
N LEU A 134 3.81 -1.39 5.90
CA LEU A 134 4.80 -0.88 4.96
C LEU A 134 5.51 0.36 5.53
N SER A 135 4.76 1.25 6.18
CA SER A 135 5.32 2.43 6.86
C SER A 135 6.34 2.03 7.93
N GLN A 136 6.04 1.00 8.73
CA GLN A 136 6.99 0.48 9.74
C GLN A 136 8.24 -0.15 9.10
N LEU A 137 8.12 -0.73 7.91
CA LEU A 137 9.27 -1.25 7.17
C LEU A 137 10.19 -0.12 6.72
N PHE A 138 9.64 1.01 6.29
CA PHE A 138 10.42 2.19 5.93
C PHE A 138 11.12 2.83 7.13
N ASP A 139 10.52 2.80 8.32
CA ASP A 139 11.21 3.21 9.55
C ASP A 139 12.41 2.30 9.89
N LYS A 140 12.29 0.99 9.61
CA LYS A 140 13.40 0.04 9.75
C LYS A 140 14.50 0.31 8.72
N LEU A 141 14.15 0.66 7.48
CA LEU A 141 15.11 1.08 6.46
C LEU A 141 15.79 2.40 6.82
N ASP A 142 15.05 3.36 7.35
CA ASP A 142 15.65 4.62 7.82
C ASP A 142 16.60 4.36 9.00
N SER A 143 16.26 3.43 9.88
CA SER A 143 17.15 2.96 10.95
C SER A 143 18.40 2.29 10.37
N LEU A 144 18.27 1.49 9.31
CA LEU A 144 19.38 0.89 8.57
C LEU A 144 20.30 1.97 7.98
N ARG A 145 19.71 2.95 7.29
CA ARG A 145 20.38 4.13 6.72
C ARG A 145 21.14 4.92 7.78
N LYS A 146 20.50 5.19 8.92
CA LYS A 146 21.11 5.85 10.09
C LYS A 146 22.27 5.02 10.65
N ALA A 147 22.16 3.70 10.67
CA ALA A 147 23.24 2.82 11.11
C ALA A 147 24.46 2.88 10.18
N TRP A 148 24.25 3.00 8.86
CA TRP A 148 25.33 3.26 7.88
C TRP A 148 25.93 4.67 8.01
N LYS A 149 25.13 5.66 8.40
CA LYS A 149 25.59 7.05 8.65
C LYS A 149 26.41 7.18 9.92
N SER A 150 25.98 6.52 10.99
CA SER A 150 26.78 6.45 12.20
C SER A 150 28.06 5.70 11.82
N SER A 151 29.23 6.33 11.90
CA SER A 151 30.54 5.67 11.71
C SER A 151 30.82 4.54 12.74
N SER A 152 29.78 4.15 13.48
CA SER A 152 29.69 3.23 14.59
C SER A 152 28.67 2.12 14.26
N GLY A 153 28.63 1.57 13.04
CA GLY A 153 27.66 0.56 12.56
C GLY A 153 27.63 -0.77 13.36
N ASN A 154 27.32 -0.72 14.66
CA ASN A 154 27.62 -1.72 15.69
C ASN A 154 26.67 -2.92 15.72
N GLY A 155 26.01 -3.23 14.61
CA GLY A 155 25.15 -4.40 14.62
C GLY A 155 24.30 -4.59 13.37
N VAL A 156 24.21 -3.59 12.51
CA VAL A 156 23.51 -3.73 11.23
C VAL A 156 24.33 -4.59 10.28
N MET A 157 25.60 -4.24 10.02
CA MET A 157 26.49 -5.08 9.22
C MET A 157 26.72 -6.45 9.85
N GLU A 158 26.80 -6.53 11.18
CA GLU A 158 26.84 -7.80 11.91
C GLU A 158 25.61 -8.66 11.59
N ARG A 159 24.40 -8.12 11.68
CA ARG A 159 23.17 -8.88 11.38
C ARG A 159 23.04 -9.25 9.89
N LEU A 160 23.45 -8.35 9.01
CA LEU A 160 23.42 -8.56 7.55
C LEU A 160 24.39 -9.67 7.12
N LEU A 161 25.60 -9.70 7.70
CA LEU A 161 26.66 -10.64 7.32
C LEU A 161 26.66 -11.92 8.15
N SER A 162 26.30 -11.84 9.44
CA SER A 162 26.20 -13.02 10.29
C SER A 162 25.08 -13.94 9.86
N ARG A 163 24.06 -13.48 9.11
CA ARG A 163 23.09 -14.39 8.48
C ARG A 163 23.73 -15.30 7.44
N GLN A 164 24.65 -14.80 6.61
CA GLN A 164 25.40 -15.66 5.69
C GLN A 164 26.49 -16.48 6.39
N TYR A 165 27.18 -15.91 7.39
CA TYR A 165 28.28 -16.59 8.06
C TYR A 165 27.85 -17.59 9.15
N ARG A 166 26.73 -17.35 9.88
CA ARG A 166 26.18 -18.31 10.87
C ARG A 166 25.59 -19.55 10.22
N ARG A 167 25.22 -19.51 8.93
CA ARG A 167 24.83 -20.73 8.22
C ARG A 167 25.96 -21.76 8.17
N SER A 168 27.20 -21.35 8.45
CA SER A 168 28.39 -22.21 8.48
C SER A 168 28.92 -22.52 9.89
N LYS A 169 28.35 -21.95 10.97
CA LYS A 169 28.82 -22.20 12.34
C LYS A 169 27.73 -21.89 13.37
N SER A 170 26.91 -22.89 13.67
CA SER A 170 25.98 -22.87 14.82
C SER A 170 26.76 -23.17 16.10
N GLY A 171 26.86 -22.18 17.00
CA GLY A 171 27.50 -22.32 18.30
C GLY A 171 26.96 -21.26 19.26
N ASN A 172 26.28 -21.72 20.29
CA ASN A 172 25.57 -20.96 21.33
C ASN A 172 26.51 -19.98 22.06
N ALA A 173 26.17 -18.70 22.09
CA ALA A 173 26.76 -17.73 23.03
C ALA A 173 25.80 -16.56 23.26
N ASP A 174 25.03 -16.64 24.35
CA ASP A 174 24.27 -15.52 24.90
C ASP A 174 25.14 -14.78 25.93
N GLY A 175 25.39 -13.50 25.71
CA GLY A 175 26.19 -12.65 26.60
C GLY A 175 25.60 -11.25 26.66
N ASN A 176 25.17 -10.85 27.85
CA ASN A 176 24.37 -9.65 28.12
C ASN A 176 25.24 -8.43 28.50
N GLY A 177 24.96 -7.30 27.84
CA GLY A 177 24.98 -5.91 28.37
C GLY A 177 26.27 -5.29 28.93
N THR A 178 26.93 -4.42 28.16
CA THR A 178 27.73 -3.30 28.72
C THR A 178 27.67 -2.07 27.81
N THR A 179 27.40 -0.89 28.39
CA THR A 179 26.91 0.31 27.70
C THR A 179 27.97 1.36 27.36
N GLY A 180 27.85 1.97 26.16
CA GLY A 180 28.14 3.40 25.97
C GLY A 180 29.21 3.74 24.94
N SER A 181 30.48 3.69 25.31
CA SER A 181 31.59 4.27 24.51
C SER A 181 32.40 3.25 23.73
N GLY A 182 32.48 2.00 24.19
CA GLY A 182 33.17 0.91 23.48
C GLY A 182 32.45 0.43 22.22
N GLN A 183 31.19 0.84 22.06
CA GLN A 183 30.36 0.41 20.95
C GLN A 183 30.94 0.90 19.62
N GLN A 184 31.27 2.18 19.44
CA GLN A 184 31.73 2.70 18.12
C GLN A 184 32.97 2.01 17.55
N GLN A 185 33.86 1.51 18.42
CA GLN A 185 35.08 0.84 18.00
C GLN A 185 34.79 -0.59 17.48
N ALA A 186 33.74 -1.24 17.99
CA ALA A 186 33.40 -2.61 17.62
C ALA A 186 32.99 -2.77 16.14
N SER A 187 32.17 -1.85 15.60
CA SER A 187 31.74 -1.91 14.19
C SER A 187 32.85 -1.72 13.17
N ARG A 188 33.74 -0.74 13.40
CA ARG A 188 34.89 -0.53 12.52
C ARG A 188 35.74 -1.79 12.44
N TYR A 189 35.98 -2.42 13.60
CA TYR A 189 36.67 -3.70 13.68
C TYR A 189 35.97 -4.82 12.90
N GLN A 190 34.63 -4.87 12.88
CA GLN A 190 33.88 -5.88 12.14
C GLN A 190 34.00 -5.71 10.62
N MET A 191 33.86 -4.49 10.11
CA MET A 191 34.04 -4.21 8.68
C MET A 191 35.46 -4.54 8.24
N GLU A 192 36.45 -4.15 9.06
CA GLU A 192 37.85 -4.52 8.83
C GLU A 192 38.04 -6.04 8.87
N ARG A 193 37.36 -6.77 9.75
CA ARG A 193 37.39 -8.25 9.79
C ARG A 193 36.80 -8.87 8.52
N LEU A 194 35.65 -8.37 8.03
CA LEU A 194 35.08 -8.85 6.77
C LEU A 194 36.03 -8.57 5.61
N LEU A 195 36.54 -7.34 5.51
CA LEU A 195 37.51 -7.01 4.46
C LEU A 195 38.77 -7.84 4.54
N THR A 196 39.24 -8.12 5.77
CA THR A 196 40.37 -9.03 5.96
C THR A 196 40.02 -10.44 5.52
N ALA A 197 38.82 -10.95 5.81
CA ALA A 197 38.38 -12.26 5.33
C ALA A 197 38.25 -12.32 3.80
N LEU A 198 37.74 -11.25 3.17
CA LEU A 198 37.70 -11.12 1.71
C LEU A 198 39.11 -11.12 1.11
N LEU A 199 40.03 -10.39 1.73
CA LEU A 199 41.42 -10.29 1.29
C LEU A 199 42.20 -11.60 1.50
N VAL A 200 41.92 -12.35 2.57
CA VAL A 200 42.52 -13.67 2.81
C VAL A 200 42.12 -14.67 1.72
N ASN A 201 40.90 -14.57 1.20
CA ASN A 201 40.41 -15.41 0.11
C ASN A 201 40.74 -14.83 -1.29
N TYR A 202 41.47 -13.72 -1.35
CA TYR A 202 41.82 -13.05 -2.60
C TYR A 202 43.30 -13.25 -2.90
N GLU A 203 43.58 -14.00 -3.97
CA GLU A 203 44.94 -14.15 -4.48
C GLU A 203 45.41 -12.81 -5.07
N LEU A 204 46.22 -12.10 -4.29
CA LEU A 204 46.86 -10.86 -4.73
C LEU A 204 47.96 -11.18 -5.74
N LYS A 205 48.05 -10.37 -6.80
CA LYS A 205 49.12 -10.44 -7.80
C LYS A 205 50.49 -10.22 -7.14
N ASP A 206 51.55 -10.82 -7.69
CA ASP A 206 52.91 -10.61 -7.17
C ASP A 206 53.25 -9.10 -7.13
N GLY A 207 53.83 -8.67 -6.01
CA GLY A 207 54.06 -7.26 -5.68
C GLY A 207 52.94 -6.57 -4.89
N ALA A 208 51.80 -7.23 -4.65
CA ALA A 208 50.77 -6.75 -3.74
C ALA A 208 50.63 -7.65 -2.50
N TYR A 209 50.59 -7.05 -1.31
CA TYR A 209 50.51 -7.79 -0.06
C TYR A 209 49.73 -7.04 1.02
N VAL A 210 49.07 -7.79 1.91
CA VAL A 210 48.36 -7.23 3.08
C VAL A 210 49.28 -7.27 4.29
N VAL A 211 49.53 -6.12 4.90
CA VAL A 211 50.41 -5.99 6.07
C VAL A 211 49.70 -5.29 7.22
N MET A 212 49.91 -5.82 8.42
CA MET A 212 49.62 -5.10 9.66
C MET A 212 50.79 -4.15 9.95
N VAL A 213 50.49 -2.86 10.02
CA VAL A 213 51.52 -1.85 10.25
C VAL A 213 51.90 -1.87 11.73
N ASP A 214 53.18 -2.01 12.02
CA ASP A 214 53.71 -2.07 13.37
C ASP A 214 54.79 -0.99 13.58
N ARG A 215 55.47 -1.01 14.74
CA ARG A 215 56.51 -0.02 15.05
C ARG A 215 57.77 -0.19 14.19
N HIS A 216 57.98 -1.35 13.56
CA HIS A 216 59.18 -1.65 12.79
C HIS A 216 59.02 -1.31 11.31
N ASN A 217 57.84 -1.58 10.74
CA ASN A 217 57.59 -1.43 9.31
C ASN A 217 56.99 -0.07 8.90
N TYR A 218 56.38 0.70 9.82
CA TYR A 218 55.69 1.94 9.43
C TYR A 218 56.63 2.96 8.75
N CYS A 219 57.88 3.08 9.23
CA CYS A 219 58.90 3.93 8.60
C CYS A 219 59.31 3.41 7.22
N GLN A 220 59.51 2.09 7.10
CA GLN A 220 59.92 1.44 5.84
C GLN A 220 58.85 1.64 4.75
N LEU A 221 57.58 1.63 5.14
CA LEU A 221 56.44 1.86 4.25
C LEU A 221 56.14 3.34 3.99
N GLY A 222 56.89 4.28 4.58
CA GLY A 222 56.61 5.71 4.45
C GLY A 222 55.28 6.14 5.07
N LEU A 223 54.80 5.41 6.07
CA LEU A 223 53.55 5.66 6.77
C LEU A 223 53.80 6.50 8.03
N GLY A 224 52.77 7.23 8.47
CA GLY A 224 52.83 7.97 9.74
C GLY A 224 52.61 7.06 10.95
N ARG A 225 53.04 7.48 12.14
CA ARG A 225 52.82 6.74 13.40
C ARG A 225 51.35 6.41 13.69
N LYS A 226 50.40 7.19 13.16
CA LYS A 226 48.95 6.95 13.28
C LYS A 226 48.48 5.67 12.55
N ALA A 227 49.29 5.14 11.63
CA ALA A 227 49.00 3.89 10.93
C ALA A 227 49.41 2.65 11.75
N ILE A 228 50.17 2.80 12.85
CA ILE A 228 50.55 1.65 13.68
C ILE A 228 49.28 1.01 14.24
N GLY A 229 49.12 -0.29 13.99
CA GLY A 229 47.95 -1.09 14.34
C GLY A 229 46.90 -1.18 13.23
N THR A 230 47.05 -0.47 12.11
CA THR A 230 46.10 -0.57 10.98
C THR A 230 46.58 -1.54 9.91
N ARG A 231 45.64 -2.19 9.22
CA ARG A 231 45.94 -3.02 8.04
C ARG A 231 46.03 -2.18 6.78
N HIS A 232 46.99 -2.50 5.93
CA HIS A 232 47.18 -1.85 4.63
C HIS A 232 47.35 -2.90 3.54
N VAL A 233 46.84 -2.60 2.35
CA VAL A 233 47.30 -3.23 1.11
C VAL A 233 48.46 -2.39 0.60
N VAL A 234 49.64 -3.00 0.50
CA VAL A 234 50.87 -2.35 0.05
C VAL A 234 51.23 -2.91 -1.32
N PHE A 235 51.62 -2.01 -2.22
CA PHE A 235 52.03 -2.31 -3.58
C PHE A 235 53.48 -1.92 -3.77
N ASP A 236 54.28 -2.85 -4.28
CA ASP A 236 55.63 -2.58 -4.75
C ASP A 236 55.57 -1.93 -6.14
N CYS A 237 55.86 -0.64 -6.22
CA CYS A 237 55.79 0.11 -7.46
C CYS A 237 56.88 -0.29 -8.47
N SER A 238 57.88 -1.10 -8.08
CA SER A 238 58.84 -1.67 -9.01
C SER A 238 58.27 -2.87 -9.79
N LYS A 239 57.30 -3.58 -9.18
CA LYS A 239 56.67 -4.77 -9.76
C LYS A 239 55.32 -4.47 -10.42
N LEU A 240 54.57 -3.51 -9.89
CA LEU A 240 53.22 -3.21 -10.32
C LEU A 240 53.11 -1.77 -10.81
N THR A 241 52.63 -1.62 -12.04
CA THR A 241 52.24 -0.33 -12.62
C THR A 241 51.07 0.27 -11.85
N ARG A 242 50.88 1.59 -11.95
CA ARG A 242 49.77 2.26 -11.27
C ARG A 242 48.40 1.74 -11.72
N GLN A 243 48.26 1.37 -12.99
CA GLN A 243 47.02 0.79 -13.51
C GLN A 243 46.74 -0.56 -12.85
N GLU A 244 47.74 -1.45 -12.76
CA GLU A 244 47.57 -2.74 -12.09
C GLU A 244 47.24 -2.59 -10.60
N GLN A 245 47.81 -1.57 -9.92
CA GLN A 245 47.45 -1.24 -8.54
C GLN A 245 45.98 -0.83 -8.43
N MET A 246 45.49 -0.01 -9.37
CA MET A 246 44.08 0.39 -9.44
C MET A 246 43.17 -0.81 -9.74
N ASP A 247 43.57 -1.69 -10.66
CA ASP A 247 42.81 -2.89 -11.03
C ASP A 247 42.70 -3.87 -9.83
N ILE A 248 43.77 -4.04 -9.04
CA ILE A 248 43.73 -4.86 -7.83
C ILE A 248 42.74 -4.28 -6.81
N VAL A 249 42.76 -2.96 -6.59
CA VAL A 249 41.82 -2.29 -5.68
C VAL A 249 40.38 -2.37 -6.21
N ALA A 250 40.18 -2.19 -7.51
CA ALA A 250 38.88 -2.34 -8.15
C ALA A 250 38.35 -3.78 -7.96
N GLY A 251 39.19 -4.80 -8.14
CA GLY A 251 38.80 -6.20 -7.88
C GLY A 251 38.41 -6.47 -6.42
N ILE A 252 39.03 -5.80 -5.45
CA ILE A 252 38.60 -5.86 -4.04
C ILE A 252 37.22 -5.20 -3.87
N CYS A 253 37.01 -4.04 -4.51
CA CYS A 253 35.73 -3.34 -4.50
C CYS A 253 34.61 -4.19 -5.15
N ASP A 254 34.87 -4.87 -6.26
CA ASP A 254 33.89 -5.69 -6.97
C ASP A 254 33.48 -6.92 -6.15
N ARG A 255 34.43 -7.55 -5.45
CA ARG A 255 34.12 -8.65 -4.53
C ARG A 255 33.25 -8.20 -3.36
N PHE A 256 33.56 -7.03 -2.79
CA PHE A 256 32.70 -6.42 -1.79
C PHE A 256 31.31 -6.09 -2.36
N ALA A 257 31.26 -5.53 -3.56
CA ALA A 257 30.02 -5.19 -4.26
C ALA A 257 29.13 -6.41 -4.45
N SER A 258 29.71 -7.57 -4.80
CA SER A 258 28.97 -8.83 -4.95
C SER A 258 28.31 -9.28 -3.64
N VAL A 259 29.05 -9.26 -2.52
CA VAL A 259 28.51 -9.61 -1.19
C VAL A 259 27.43 -8.60 -0.76
N PHE A 260 27.66 -7.31 -1.01
CA PHE A 260 26.69 -6.27 -0.72
C PHE A 260 25.41 -6.45 -1.55
N ALA A 261 25.54 -6.69 -2.86
CA ALA A 261 24.42 -6.83 -3.79
C ALA A 261 23.51 -8.00 -3.41
N GLN A 262 24.06 -9.16 -3.06
CA GLN A 262 23.26 -10.30 -2.59
C GLN A 262 22.41 -9.95 -1.37
N ASN A 263 22.98 -9.20 -0.43
CA ASN A 263 22.27 -8.77 0.77
C ASN A 263 21.22 -7.70 0.46
N ALA A 264 21.59 -6.70 -0.33
CA ALA A 264 20.71 -5.64 -0.77
C ALA A 264 19.50 -6.21 -1.52
N GLN A 265 19.71 -7.10 -2.50
CA GLN A 265 18.65 -7.78 -3.24
C GLN A 265 17.69 -8.53 -2.33
N HIS A 266 18.19 -9.24 -1.31
CA HIS A 266 17.30 -9.91 -0.35
C HIS A 266 16.41 -8.91 0.41
N ASN A 267 16.97 -7.78 0.85
CA ASN A 267 16.20 -6.75 1.54
C ASN A 267 15.21 -6.06 0.59
N LEU A 268 15.63 -5.74 -0.65
CA LEU A 268 14.78 -5.15 -1.68
C LEU A 268 13.62 -6.09 -2.05
N ALA A 269 13.87 -7.38 -2.22
CA ALA A 269 12.83 -8.37 -2.48
C ALA A 269 11.80 -8.45 -1.35
N GLN A 270 12.23 -8.34 -0.09
CA GLN A 270 11.31 -8.29 1.04
C GLN A 270 10.43 -7.03 1.02
N ILE A 271 11.02 -5.88 0.70
CA ILE A 271 10.29 -4.61 0.57
C ILE A 271 9.29 -4.68 -0.57
N GLU A 272 9.74 -5.16 -1.73
CA GLU A 272 8.93 -5.31 -2.92
C GLU A 272 7.76 -6.27 -2.68
N ALA A 273 7.98 -7.40 -2.01
CA ALA A 273 6.90 -8.30 -1.63
C ALA A 273 5.84 -7.62 -0.75
N GLN A 274 6.26 -6.79 0.21
CA GLN A 274 5.33 -6.01 1.06
C GLN A 274 4.60 -4.93 0.27
N ILE A 275 5.26 -4.30 -0.70
CA ILE A 275 4.63 -3.31 -1.58
C ILE A 275 3.61 -3.98 -2.50
N ARG A 276 3.92 -5.16 -3.06
CA ARG A 276 2.98 -5.95 -3.87
C ARG A 276 1.73 -6.32 -3.09
N LEU A 277 1.90 -6.77 -1.84
CA LEU A 277 0.76 -6.99 -0.95
C LEU A 277 -0.04 -5.70 -0.78
N ALA A 278 0.61 -4.56 -0.50
CA ALA A 278 -0.08 -3.30 -0.27
C ALA A 278 -0.65 -2.61 -1.53
N GLN A 279 -0.62 -3.25 -2.71
CA GLN A 279 -1.11 -2.67 -3.96
C GLN A 279 -2.62 -2.34 -3.90
N LEU A 280 -2.96 -1.14 -4.38
CA LEU A 280 -4.31 -0.58 -4.36
C LEU A 280 -5.00 -0.63 -5.74
N SER A 281 -4.30 -1.06 -6.79
CA SER A 281 -4.77 -1.06 -8.19
C SER A 281 -6.07 -1.86 -8.35
N LEU A 282 -6.09 -3.10 -7.85
CA LEU A 282 -7.24 -3.99 -7.90
C LEU A 282 -8.44 -3.42 -7.14
N LEU A 283 -8.18 -2.82 -5.97
CA LEU A 283 -9.23 -2.20 -5.15
C LEU A 283 -9.85 -0.99 -5.88
N ALA A 284 -9.01 -0.11 -6.44
CA ALA A 284 -9.44 1.04 -7.23
C ALA A 284 -10.21 0.61 -8.49
N GLU A 285 -9.84 -0.49 -9.12
CA GLU A 285 -10.56 -1.03 -10.27
C GLU A 285 -11.94 -1.57 -9.87
N LYS A 286 -12.03 -2.40 -8.82
CA LYS A 286 -13.32 -2.90 -8.33
C LYS A 286 -14.24 -1.76 -7.89
N LEU A 287 -13.70 -0.73 -7.24
CA LEU A 287 -14.47 0.47 -6.90
C LEU A 287 -15.00 1.20 -8.12
N ARG A 288 -14.18 1.38 -9.17
CA ARG A 288 -14.60 1.97 -10.44
C ARG A 288 -15.68 1.15 -11.15
N ARG A 289 -15.61 -0.19 -11.07
CA ARG A 289 -16.66 -1.08 -11.59
C ARG A 289 -17.97 -0.89 -10.82
N LEU A 290 -17.93 -0.88 -9.49
CA LEU A 290 -19.10 -0.62 -8.65
C LEU A 290 -19.71 0.76 -8.95
N GLN A 291 -18.86 1.79 -9.07
CA GLN A 291 -19.27 3.12 -9.49
C GLN A 291 -19.96 3.08 -10.86
N HIS A 292 -19.38 2.41 -11.85
CA HIS A 292 -20.00 2.32 -13.18
C HIS A 292 -21.39 1.68 -13.15
N GLN A 293 -21.57 0.64 -12.34
CA GLN A 293 -22.87 -0.03 -12.19
C GLN A 293 -23.94 0.92 -11.63
N ILE A 294 -23.59 1.80 -10.70
CA ILE A 294 -24.51 2.77 -10.08
C ILE A 294 -24.86 3.92 -11.04
N TYR A 295 -23.86 4.49 -11.72
CA TYR A 295 -24.06 5.71 -12.52
C TYR A 295 -24.47 5.45 -13.97
N PHE A 296 -24.01 4.36 -14.59
CA PHE A 296 -24.27 4.08 -16.00
C PHE A 296 -25.21 2.89 -16.21
N GLY A 297 -25.37 2.03 -15.21
CA GLY A 297 -26.22 0.83 -15.27
C GLY A 297 -25.57 -0.34 -16.01
N HIS A 298 -26.12 -1.54 -15.82
CA HIS A 298 -25.68 -2.77 -16.47
C HIS A 298 -26.04 -2.77 -17.96
N HIS A 299 -25.20 -2.16 -18.80
CA HIS A 299 -25.21 -2.46 -20.22
C HIS A 299 -24.42 -3.76 -20.45
N HIS A 300 -25.09 -4.91 -20.28
CA HIS A 300 -24.66 -6.26 -20.68
C HIS A 300 -23.13 -6.50 -20.85
N SER A 301 -22.37 -6.43 -19.75
CA SER A 301 -21.01 -7.00 -19.70
C SER A 301 -21.04 -8.50 -19.34
N THR A 302 -22.05 -9.24 -19.81
CA THR A 302 -22.21 -10.68 -19.57
C THR A 302 -21.23 -11.57 -20.34
N ALA A 303 -20.19 -11.01 -20.97
CA ALA A 303 -19.33 -11.77 -21.88
C ALA A 303 -17.93 -12.12 -21.35
N LEU A 304 -17.51 -11.69 -20.14
CA LEU A 304 -16.09 -11.83 -19.74
C LEU A 304 -15.79 -12.26 -18.29
N THR A 305 -16.74 -12.81 -17.52
CA THR A 305 -16.51 -13.09 -16.08
C THR A 305 -16.43 -14.57 -15.71
N ASN A 306 -15.86 -15.45 -16.56
CA ASN A 306 -15.72 -16.87 -16.21
C ASN A 306 -14.28 -17.38 -16.00
N ASP A 307 -13.27 -16.52 -15.97
CA ASP A 307 -11.89 -16.92 -15.66
C ASP A 307 -11.34 -16.04 -14.54
N GLN A 308 -11.52 -16.44 -13.28
CA GLN A 308 -10.61 -16.20 -12.14
C GLN A 308 -11.24 -16.66 -10.81
N ASP A 309 -11.46 -17.96 -10.69
CA ASP A 309 -11.16 -18.63 -9.42
C ASP A 309 -9.63 -18.72 -9.33
N GLU A 310 -8.96 -17.64 -8.90
CA GLU A 310 -7.61 -17.73 -8.31
C GLU A 310 -7.76 -18.39 -6.93
N GLN A 311 -8.03 -19.70 -6.95
CA GLN A 311 -7.68 -20.58 -5.85
C GLN A 311 -6.16 -20.66 -5.81
N ASP A 312 -5.59 -20.18 -4.70
CA ASP A 312 -4.24 -20.43 -4.22
C ASP A 312 -3.89 -21.93 -4.32
N HIS A 313 -3.39 -22.37 -5.47
CA HIS A 313 -2.69 -23.64 -5.59
C HIS A 313 -1.25 -23.44 -5.15
N HIS A 314 -1.02 -23.78 -3.88
CA HIS A 314 0.29 -24.02 -3.32
C HIS A 314 1.10 -25.03 -4.16
N ASP A 315 2.34 -24.63 -4.43
CA ASP A 315 3.51 -25.41 -4.82
C ASP A 315 3.40 -26.94 -4.74
N SER A 316 3.53 -27.59 -5.89
CA SER A 316 4.13 -28.91 -6.02
C SER A 316 4.78 -29.04 -7.41
N GLN A 317 6.08 -28.76 -7.47
CA GLN A 317 6.99 -29.25 -8.51
C GLN A 317 7.03 -30.80 -8.48
N PRO A 318 7.31 -31.50 -9.60
CA PRO A 318 8.70 -31.59 -10.08
C PRO A 318 8.95 -31.81 -11.60
N GLN A 319 10.13 -31.32 -12.03
CA GLN A 319 11.10 -31.89 -12.98
C GLN A 319 10.83 -32.10 -14.50
N ARG A 320 11.82 -31.59 -15.26
CA ARG A 320 12.48 -32.13 -16.51
C ARG A 320 11.64 -32.05 -17.80
N SER A 321 12.11 -31.63 -18.98
CA SER A 321 13.44 -31.48 -19.64
C SER A 321 13.27 -30.59 -20.91
N PRO A 322 14.36 -30.18 -21.59
CA PRO A 322 14.31 -29.24 -22.71
C PRO A 322 14.22 -29.95 -24.08
N SER A 323 13.49 -29.36 -25.02
CA SER A 323 13.59 -29.69 -26.44
C SER A 323 13.48 -28.45 -27.32
N SER A 324 14.49 -28.35 -28.17
CA SER A 324 14.78 -27.39 -29.23
C SER A 324 13.92 -27.56 -30.49
N SER A 325 13.54 -26.45 -31.12
CA SER A 325 13.35 -26.25 -32.58
C SER A 325 12.77 -24.84 -32.80
N SER A 326 13.48 -23.83 -33.32
CA SER A 326 13.93 -23.64 -34.72
C SER A 326 12.79 -23.71 -35.74
N LEU A 327 12.52 -22.58 -36.41
CA LEU A 327 11.99 -22.33 -37.78
C LEU A 327 11.15 -21.02 -37.75
N SER A 328 11.71 -19.84 -38.06
CA SER A 328 11.80 -19.22 -39.41
C SER A 328 10.48 -19.16 -40.19
N ASN A 329 9.96 -17.95 -40.40
CA ASN A 329 9.44 -17.51 -41.70
C ASN A 329 9.41 -15.97 -41.80
N PRO A 330 9.94 -15.37 -42.88
CA PRO A 330 9.82 -13.96 -43.25
C PRO A 330 8.85 -13.74 -44.43
N HIS A 331 8.76 -12.48 -44.89
CA HIS A 331 8.06 -11.90 -46.06
C HIS A 331 6.68 -11.27 -45.74
N ASP A 332 6.56 -9.93 -45.79
CA ASP A 332 6.29 -9.05 -46.97
C ASP A 332 4.77 -8.79 -47.03
N ASP A 333 4.17 -7.66 -47.44
CA ASP A 333 4.60 -6.37 -47.95
C ASP A 333 3.33 -5.47 -48.00
N VAL A 334 3.55 -4.14 -48.08
CA VAL A 334 2.81 -3.19 -48.98
C VAL A 334 1.39 -2.65 -48.63
N SER A 335 1.36 -1.30 -48.60
CA SER A 335 0.30 -0.33 -49.00
C SER A 335 -0.89 -0.06 -48.08
N SER A 336 -1.12 1.18 -47.62
CA SER A 336 -1.45 2.44 -48.33
C SER A 336 -2.95 2.56 -48.68
N LEU A 337 -3.58 3.59 -48.09
CA LEU A 337 -4.83 4.32 -48.42
C LEU A 337 -5.42 4.80 -47.08
N ASP A 338 -5.22 6.03 -46.61
CA ASP A 338 -5.61 7.34 -47.18
C ASP A 338 -7.08 7.37 -47.63
N VAL A 339 -7.98 7.64 -46.67
CA VAL A 339 -9.38 8.05 -46.91
C VAL A 339 -9.81 9.04 -45.82
N ASP A 340 -9.92 10.30 -46.25
CA ASP A 340 -10.94 11.31 -45.94
C ASP A 340 -11.53 11.46 -44.52
N ARG A 341 -11.07 12.52 -43.87
CA ARG A 341 -11.77 13.81 -43.69
C ARG A 341 -13.32 13.82 -43.66
N HIS A 342 -13.84 14.45 -42.59
CA HIS A 342 -15.19 14.99 -42.38
C HIS A 342 -16.30 14.03 -41.93
N HIS A 343 -16.57 14.01 -40.61
CA HIS A 343 -17.91 14.27 -40.08
C HIS A 343 -17.81 14.98 -38.72
N GLN A 344 -17.81 16.31 -38.81
CA GLN A 344 -18.01 17.24 -37.71
C GLN A 344 -19.52 17.28 -37.43
N SER A 345 -20.00 16.43 -36.52
CA SER A 345 -21.34 16.59 -35.94
C SER A 345 -21.21 16.77 -34.43
N GLN A 346 -21.64 17.96 -34.01
CA GLN A 346 -21.81 18.41 -32.65
C GLN A 346 -22.72 17.43 -31.90
N GLN A 347 -22.15 16.57 -31.08
CA GLN A 347 -22.80 16.22 -29.82
C GLN A 347 -22.02 16.93 -28.73
N GLN A 348 -22.65 17.95 -28.15
CA GLN A 348 -22.38 18.38 -26.79
C GLN A 348 -22.60 17.18 -25.87
N GLN A 349 -21.63 16.27 -25.80
CA GLN A 349 -21.40 15.56 -24.56
C GLN A 349 -21.06 16.64 -23.56
N GLN A 350 -22.01 16.94 -22.68
CA GLN A 350 -21.73 17.46 -21.37
C GLN A 350 -20.79 16.45 -20.70
N GLN A 351 -19.50 16.55 -21.02
CA GLN A 351 -18.45 15.96 -20.23
C GLN A 351 -18.68 16.53 -18.84
N LEU A 352 -19.18 15.69 -17.93
CA LEU A 352 -18.98 15.94 -16.51
C LEU A 352 -17.52 16.39 -16.38
N PRO A 353 -17.22 17.43 -15.60
CA PRO A 353 -15.86 17.59 -15.13
C PRO A 353 -15.57 16.40 -14.20
N LEU A 354 -15.23 15.24 -14.78
CA LEU A 354 -14.45 14.17 -14.16
C LEU A 354 -13.03 14.73 -14.00
N ARG A 355 -12.95 15.81 -13.22
CA ARG A 355 -11.76 16.54 -12.87
C ARG A 355 -11.04 15.67 -11.84
N GLY A 356 -10.26 14.69 -12.31
CA GLY A 356 -9.44 13.86 -11.41
C GLY A 356 -8.90 12.52 -11.91
N THR A 357 -9.21 12.04 -13.12
CA THR A 357 -8.72 10.70 -13.54
C THR A 357 -7.24 10.67 -13.97
N SER A 358 -6.54 11.80 -13.98
CA SER A 358 -5.12 11.87 -14.38
C SER A 358 -4.15 11.10 -13.46
N SER A 359 -4.56 10.68 -12.26
CA SER A 359 -3.70 9.88 -11.36
C SER A 359 -3.52 8.42 -11.78
N LEU A 360 -4.34 7.89 -12.70
CA LEU A 360 -4.31 6.46 -13.02
C LEU A 360 -3.16 6.01 -13.93
N LEU A 361 -2.48 6.93 -14.62
CA LEU A 361 -1.32 6.59 -15.48
C LEU A 361 -0.06 6.26 -14.67
N TYR A 362 -0.05 6.49 -13.35
CA TYR A 362 1.13 6.27 -12.50
C TYR A 362 1.22 4.86 -11.88
N ILE A 363 0.24 3.99 -12.09
CA ILE A 363 0.17 2.67 -11.42
C ILE A 363 1.06 1.61 -12.09
N GLN A 364 1.61 1.88 -13.28
CA GLN A 364 2.20 0.81 -14.09
C GLN A 364 3.63 0.39 -13.70
N ASP A 365 4.38 1.22 -12.96
CA ASP A 365 5.75 0.90 -12.57
C ASP A 365 5.80 0.18 -11.21
N ALA A 366 5.15 -0.98 -11.14
CA ALA A 366 5.14 -1.79 -9.92
C ALA A 366 6.55 -2.24 -9.49
N HIS A 367 7.52 -2.27 -10.41
CA HIS A 367 8.87 -2.80 -10.22
C HIS A 367 9.96 -1.76 -9.93
N ALA A 368 9.60 -0.49 -9.70
CA ALA A 368 10.58 0.61 -9.59
C ALA A 368 11.71 0.40 -8.54
N ILE A 369 11.48 -0.40 -7.49
CA ILE A 369 12.50 -0.69 -6.46
C ILE A 369 13.39 -1.88 -6.85
N GLU A 370 12.84 -2.87 -7.55
CA GLU A 370 13.57 -4.05 -8.04
C GLU A 370 14.57 -3.65 -9.13
N ASP A 371 14.21 -2.67 -9.96
CA ASP A 371 15.02 -2.15 -11.06
C ASP A 371 16.09 -1.14 -10.62
N MET A 372 16.24 -0.89 -9.31
CA MET A 372 17.28 0.02 -8.83
C MET A 372 18.68 -0.52 -9.15
N PRO A 373 19.54 0.27 -9.81
CA PRO A 373 20.88 -0.19 -10.17
C PRO A 373 21.70 -0.47 -8.91
N MET A 374 22.40 -1.60 -8.91
CA MET A 374 23.33 -1.92 -7.83
C MET A 374 24.47 -0.91 -7.79
N PRO A 375 24.89 -0.47 -6.59
CA PRO A 375 25.90 0.57 -6.48
C PRO A 375 27.27 0.04 -6.89
N SER A 376 28.00 0.82 -7.69
CA SER A 376 29.42 0.58 -7.92
C SER A 376 30.23 1.04 -6.72
N PHE A 377 31.08 0.16 -6.21
CA PHE A 377 32.04 0.48 -5.16
C PHE A 377 33.43 0.82 -5.70
N VAL A 378 33.64 0.73 -7.01
CA VAL A 378 34.89 1.14 -7.65
C VAL A 378 35.04 2.66 -7.51
N PRO A 379 36.17 3.16 -6.98
CA PRO A 379 36.39 4.59 -6.82
C PRO A 379 36.34 5.31 -8.17
N SER A 380 35.69 6.47 -8.19
CA SER A 380 35.72 7.33 -9.37
C SER A 380 37.13 7.89 -9.60
N PRO A 381 37.49 8.32 -10.84
CA PRO A 381 38.84 8.80 -11.18
C PRO A 381 39.44 9.81 -10.18
N TRP A 382 38.62 10.70 -9.62
CA TRP A 382 39.04 11.72 -8.65
C TRP A 382 39.21 11.22 -7.20
N GLU A 383 38.70 10.03 -6.86
CA GLU A 383 38.79 9.45 -5.51
C GLU A 383 40.10 8.66 -5.31
N TRP A 384 40.77 8.26 -6.40
CA TRP A 384 41.99 7.47 -6.36
C TRP A 384 43.15 8.12 -5.59
N PRO A 385 43.46 9.42 -5.72
CA PRO A 385 44.53 10.04 -4.96
C PRO A 385 44.30 10.02 -3.43
N ASP A 386 43.03 10.00 -3.00
CA ASP A 386 42.67 9.95 -1.58
C ASP A 386 42.77 8.54 -1.00
N LEU A 387 42.51 7.52 -1.81
CA LEU A 387 42.55 6.11 -1.44
C LEU A 387 43.94 5.49 -1.61
N LEU A 388 44.52 5.61 -2.80
CA LEU A 388 45.80 5.04 -3.21
C LEU A 388 46.91 6.09 -3.11
N LYS A 389 47.68 6.02 -2.03
CA LYS A 389 48.74 7.00 -1.74
C LYS A 389 50.10 6.42 -2.04
N VAL A 390 50.84 7.10 -2.93
CA VAL A 390 52.25 6.84 -3.15
C VAL A 390 53.03 7.29 -1.91
N ARG A 391 53.90 6.43 -1.41
CA ARG A 391 54.71 6.60 -0.21
C ARG A 391 56.18 6.47 -0.54
N HIS A 392 56.97 7.29 0.15
CA HIS A 392 58.42 7.23 0.10
C HIS A 392 58.88 6.69 1.46
N PRO A 393 59.70 5.61 1.49
CA PRO A 393 60.28 5.12 2.72
C PRO A 393 60.92 6.28 3.50
N TYR A 394 60.66 6.36 4.79
CA TYR A 394 61.37 7.31 5.63
C TYR A 394 62.84 6.87 5.64
N GLN A 395 63.70 7.60 4.93
CA GLN A 395 65.12 7.53 5.22
C GLN A 395 65.28 8.10 6.63
N PRO A 396 65.79 7.34 7.60
CA PRO A 396 66.32 7.93 8.81
C PRO A 396 67.55 8.71 8.37
N VAL A 397 67.35 9.91 7.81
CA VAL A 397 68.44 10.86 7.60
C VAL A 397 69.00 11.06 8.99
N PHE A 398 70.21 10.53 9.19
CA PHE A 398 70.90 10.50 10.46
C PHE A 398 70.64 11.82 11.18
N LEU A 399 70.10 11.75 12.39
CA LEU A 399 69.95 12.87 13.32
C LEU A 399 71.32 13.41 13.78
N GLY A 400 72.29 13.53 12.87
CA GLY A 400 73.48 14.32 13.03
C GLY A 400 73.17 15.76 12.66
N LEU A 401 72.69 16.54 13.63
CA LEU A 401 72.99 17.98 13.75
C LEU A 401 72.80 18.86 12.49
N VAL A 402 71.76 18.67 11.67
CA VAL A 402 71.42 19.71 10.68
C VAL A 402 70.70 20.86 11.40
N LYS A 403 71.51 21.86 11.79
CA LYS A 403 71.12 23.14 12.39
C LYS A 403 69.94 23.73 11.59
N ARG A 404 68.73 23.75 12.17
CA ARG A 404 67.53 24.38 11.60
C ARG A 404 67.86 25.83 11.19
N ARG A 405 68.16 26.08 9.92
CA ARG A 405 68.06 27.45 9.38
C ARG A 405 66.58 27.80 9.39
N ARG A 406 66.23 28.87 10.11
CA ARG A 406 64.89 29.46 10.12
C ARG A 406 64.49 29.81 8.67
N GLN A 407 63.76 28.94 8.00
CA GLN A 407 63.18 29.24 6.71
C GLN A 407 61.99 30.18 6.94
N ARG A 408 62.15 31.44 6.52
CA ARG A 408 61.04 32.37 6.31
C ARG A 408 60.16 31.79 5.20
N SER A 409 58.91 31.52 5.52
CA SER A 409 57.91 30.96 4.61
C SER A 409 57.63 31.88 3.42
N PRO A 410 57.82 31.44 2.16
CA PRO A 410 57.11 32.06 1.06
C PRO A 410 55.72 31.42 1.01
N ILE A 411 54.71 32.24 1.30
CA ILE A 411 53.34 31.99 0.90
C ILE A 411 53.34 31.97 -0.63
N MET A 412 53.14 30.81 -1.28
CA MET A 412 52.40 30.75 -2.55
C MET A 412 52.07 29.32 -3.02
N ARG A 413 50.77 29.13 -3.24
CA ARG A 413 50.10 28.40 -4.34
C ARG A 413 50.79 27.16 -4.90
N LEU A 414 50.33 25.99 -4.44
CA LEU A 414 50.56 24.69 -5.07
C LEU A 414 49.20 24.07 -5.42
N ARG A 415 48.64 24.39 -6.60
CA ARG A 415 47.45 23.68 -7.12
C ARG A 415 47.55 23.21 -8.59
N ASP A 416 48.54 23.65 -9.37
CA ASP A 416 48.54 23.38 -10.82
C ASP A 416 49.65 22.44 -11.35
N ALA A 417 50.34 21.70 -10.49
CA ALA A 417 51.52 20.91 -10.91
C ALA A 417 51.24 19.47 -11.40
N PHE A 418 49.99 19.05 -11.62
CA PHE A 418 49.67 17.64 -11.88
C PHE A 418 48.95 17.31 -13.22
N THR A 419 48.84 18.25 -14.17
CA THR A 419 48.07 18.01 -15.42
C THR A 419 48.78 18.29 -16.74
N HIS A 420 50.11 18.40 -16.81
CA HIS A 420 50.80 18.54 -18.11
C HIS A 420 51.88 17.47 -18.31
N SER A 421 51.55 16.51 -19.19
CA SER A 421 52.52 15.72 -19.95
C SER A 421 53.18 16.65 -20.95
N PRO A 422 54.51 16.80 -21.00
CA PRO A 422 55.15 17.64 -22.00
C PRO A 422 55.01 16.99 -23.38
N ALA A 423 54.34 17.70 -24.29
CA ALA A 423 54.38 17.40 -25.72
C ALA A 423 55.80 17.68 -26.25
N PRO A 424 56.29 16.92 -27.24
CA PRO A 424 57.59 17.18 -27.86
C PRO A 424 57.49 18.50 -28.65
N ALA A 425 58.21 19.52 -28.18
CA ALA A 425 58.35 20.79 -28.88
C ALA A 425 59.15 20.59 -30.17
N ALA A 426 58.56 21.02 -31.27
CA ALA A 426 59.22 21.17 -32.55
C ALA A 426 60.34 22.20 -32.44
N ILE A 427 61.42 21.89 -33.14
CA ILE A 427 62.63 22.69 -33.31
C ILE A 427 62.26 23.95 -34.10
N SER A 428 62.45 25.12 -33.50
CA SER A 428 62.63 26.38 -34.22
C SER A 428 63.97 26.95 -33.80
N GLU A 429 64.90 26.91 -34.75
CA GLU A 429 66.18 27.61 -34.70
C GLU A 429 65.90 29.11 -34.82
N ASP A 430 66.32 29.90 -33.83
CA ASP A 430 66.83 31.25 -34.07
C ASP A 430 67.61 31.74 -32.85
N GLU A 431 68.74 32.36 -33.16
CA GLU A 431 69.86 32.66 -32.27
C GLU A 431 69.64 33.88 -31.36
N ASP A 432 70.53 33.94 -30.36
CA ASP A 432 71.16 35.16 -29.87
C ASP A 432 70.49 35.91 -28.69
N ASN A 433 70.83 35.50 -27.46
CA ASN A 433 71.54 36.42 -26.56
C ASN A 433 72.07 35.72 -25.31
N GLY A 434 73.23 36.20 -24.86
CA GLY A 434 74.07 35.55 -23.88
C GLY A 434 73.73 35.78 -22.41
N ASN A 435 74.36 34.92 -21.62
CA ASN A 435 74.83 35.18 -20.26
C ASN A 435 73.92 34.85 -19.07
N ASP A 436 73.44 33.60 -18.99
CA ASP A 436 72.93 32.98 -17.75
C ASP A 436 73.36 31.50 -17.57
N GLN A 437 74.49 31.10 -18.17
CA GLN A 437 74.92 29.68 -18.23
C GLN A 437 75.83 29.20 -17.07
N ALA A 438 76.17 30.03 -16.08
CA ALA A 438 77.10 29.62 -15.02
C ALA A 438 76.43 29.12 -13.72
N MET A 439 75.10 29.20 -13.57
CA MET A 439 74.42 28.86 -12.30
C MET A 439 73.28 27.84 -12.43
N GLN A 440 73.22 27.09 -13.53
CA GLN A 440 72.24 26.00 -13.72
C GLN A 440 72.87 24.60 -13.81
N SER A 441 74.20 24.46 -13.84
CA SER A 441 74.87 23.15 -13.93
C SER A 441 75.13 22.46 -12.58
N TYR A 442 74.79 23.09 -11.45
CA TYR A 442 75.01 22.56 -10.09
C TYR A 442 73.75 22.04 -9.40
N VAL A 443 72.64 21.86 -10.12
CA VAL A 443 71.63 20.87 -9.69
C VAL A 443 72.10 19.53 -10.23
N HIS A 444 73.20 19.05 -9.66
CA HIS A 444 73.58 17.65 -9.80
C HIS A 444 72.34 16.86 -9.41
N GLN A 445 71.78 16.19 -10.42
CA GLN A 445 70.82 15.12 -10.29
C GLN A 445 71.50 14.11 -9.36
N VAL A 446 71.32 14.29 -8.05
CA VAL A 446 71.67 13.27 -7.06
C VAL A 446 70.76 12.14 -7.44
N GLN A 447 71.30 11.22 -8.23
CA GLN A 447 70.68 10.00 -8.67
C GLN A 447 70.58 9.17 -7.40
N TYR A 448 69.55 9.48 -6.60
CA TYR A 448 69.22 8.69 -5.43
C TYR A 448 69.04 7.27 -5.97
N PRO A 449 69.81 6.28 -5.46
CA PRO A 449 69.69 4.91 -5.92
C PRO A 449 68.22 4.53 -5.89
N ASP A 450 67.71 3.93 -6.99
CA ASP A 450 66.29 3.65 -7.25
C ASP A 450 65.57 3.24 -5.97
N MET A 451 65.05 4.24 -5.26
CA MET A 451 64.46 4.01 -3.96
C MET A 451 63.15 3.32 -4.25
N ILE A 452 63.00 2.10 -3.73
CA ILE A 452 61.77 1.33 -3.84
C ILE A 452 60.61 2.22 -3.37
N ARG A 453 59.74 2.58 -4.30
CA ARG A 453 58.52 3.34 -4.01
C ARG A 453 57.43 2.35 -3.69
N PHE A 454 56.66 2.64 -2.65
CA PHE A 454 55.48 1.86 -2.32
C PHE A 454 54.25 2.69 -2.60
N ALA A 455 53.17 2.07 -3.05
CA ALA A 455 51.83 2.63 -2.91
C ALA A 455 51.10 1.87 -1.82
N SER A 456 50.15 2.52 -1.15
CA SER A 456 49.34 1.82 -0.15
C SER A 456 47.92 2.34 -0.10
N VAL A 457 47.00 1.42 0.19
CA VAL A 457 45.61 1.69 0.55
C VAL A 457 45.40 1.22 1.99
N SER A 458 44.92 2.13 2.83
CA SER A 458 44.51 1.80 4.19
C SER A 458 43.18 1.05 4.17
N ILE A 459 43.09 -0.10 4.83
CA ILE A 459 41.82 -0.83 4.99
C ILE A 459 40.76 0.06 5.65
N PRO A 460 41.05 0.81 6.73
CA PRO A 460 40.12 1.79 7.28
C PRO A 460 39.57 2.81 6.26
N SER A 461 40.42 3.30 5.34
CA SER A 461 39.98 4.23 4.28
C SER A 461 39.03 3.55 3.30
N LEU A 462 39.33 2.30 2.92
CA LEU A 462 38.49 1.50 2.03
C LEU A 462 37.14 1.17 2.69
N CYS A 463 37.13 0.80 3.97
CA CYS A 463 35.92 0.64 4.78
C CYS A 463 35.05 1.90 4.75
N SER A 464 35.67 3.07 4.94
CA SER A 464 34.97 4.36 4.93
C SER A 464 34.32 4.65 3.57
N HIS A 465 35.02 4.35 2.48
CA HIS A 465 34.50 4.45 1.12
C HIS A 465 33.28 3.55 0.92
N PHE A 466 33.36 2.27 1.33
CA PHE A 466 32.24 1.34 1.24
C PHE A 466 31.04 1.77 2.08
N CYS A 467 31.25 2.26 3.30
CA CYS A 467 30.17 2.79 4.13
C CYS A 467 29.48 3.99 3.47
N ARG A 468 30.25 4.88 2.82
CA ARG A 468 29.69 6.04 2.11
C ARG A 468 28.82 5.62 0.93
N ARG A 469 29.31 4.71 0.08
CA ARG A 469 28.57 4.23 -1.10
C ARG A 469 27.35 3.40 -0.72
N GLY A 470 27.48 2.50 0.27
CA GLY A 470 26.35 1.71 0.78
C GLY A 470 25.27 2.59 1.43
N ARG A 471 25.67 3.64 2.14
CA ARG A 471 24.74 4.64 2.68
C ARG A 471 23.96 5.35 1.57
N GLN A 472 24.66 5.84 0.55
CA GLN A 472 24.03 6.55 -0.57
C GLN A 472 22.98 5.66 -1.26
N PHE A 473 23.31 4.40 -1.52
CA PHE A 473 22.35 3.44 -2.06
C PHE A 473 21.07 3.32 -1.21
N TYR A 474 21.20 3.13 0.11
CA TYR A 474 20.01 3.04 0.97
C TYR A 474 19.30 4.40 1.16
N GLU A 475 19.99 5.53 0.99
CA GLU A 475 19.35 6.85 0.90
C GLU A 475 18.42 6.93 -0.31
N ASP A 476 18.89 6.47 -1.47
CA ASP A 476 18.11 6.45 -2.72
C ASP A 476 16.93 5.46 -2.62
N VAL A 477 17.13 4.28 -2.03
CA VAL A 477 16.05 3.29 -1.78
C VAL A 477 14.97 3.89 -0.89
N VAL A 478 15.35 4.56 0.20
CA VAL A 478 14.38 5.20 1.11
C VAL A 478 13.65 6.35 0.41
N ALA A 479 14.35 7.16 -0.40
CA ALA A 479 13.70 8.23 -1.15
C ALA A 479 12.64 7.69 -2.13
N ASN A 480 12.97 6.67 -2.92
CA ASN A 480 12.03 6.04 -3.85
C ASN A 480 10.84 5.39 -3.11
N ALA A 481 11.11 4.70 -2.01
CA ALA A 481 10.08 4.12 -1.15
C ALA A 481 9.12 5.19 -0.59
N GLN A 482 9.64 6.32 -0.13
CA GLN A 482 8.83 7.42 0.40
C GLN A 482 7.95 8.08 -0.67
N VAL A 483 8.48 8.26 -1.88
CA VAL A 483 7.68 8.78 -3.01
C VAL A 483 6.51 7.83 -3.27
N ARG A 484 6.76 6.52 -3.38
CA ARG A 484 5.70 5.52 -3.59
C ARG A 484 4.69 5.48 -2.45
N GLN A 485 5.15 5.53 -1.20
CA GLN A 485 4.28 5.59 -0.03
C GLN A 485 3.36 6.82 -0.07
N SER A 486 3.87 7.97 -0.49
CA SER A 486 3.10 9.21 -0.57
C SER A 486 2.00 9.12 -1.63
N GLN A 487 2.29 8.48 -2.76
CA GLN A 487 1.34 8.19 -3.83
C GLN A 487 0.27 7.21 -3.37
N ASP A 488 0.66 6.08 -2.78
CA ASP A 488 -0.27 5.07 -2.27
C ASP A 488 -1.18 5.64 -1.18
N ARG A 489 -0.65 6.47 -0.28
CA ARG A 489 -1.45 7.14 0.74
C ARG A 489 -2.49 8.07 0.13
N HIS A 490 -2.12 8.83 -0.89
CA HIS A 490 -3.06 9.69 -1.60
C HIS A 490 -4.16 8.86 -2.28
N LEU A 491 -3.78 7.81 -3.00
CA LEU A 491 -4.71 6.91 -3.67
C LEU A 491 -5.65 6.23 -2.66
N LEU A 492 -5.15 5.80 -1.51
CA LEU A 492 -5.96 5.24 -0.43
C LEU A 492 -6.99 6.25 0.09
N GLN A 493 -6.59 7.52 0.26
CA GLN A 493 -7.53 8.58 0.67
C GLN A 493 -8.61 8.84 -0.39
N GLU A 494 -8.25 8.80 -1.67
CA GLU A 494 -9.21 8.91 -2.78
C GLU A 494 -10.20 7.76 -2.79
N ILE A 495 -9.72 6.52 -2.70
CA ILE A 495 -10.54 5.31 -2.60
C ILE A 495 -11.49 5.40 -1.40
N GLY A 496 -11.01 5.81 -0.23
CA GLY A 496 -11.84 5.98 0.96
C GLY A 496 -12.94 7.03 0.77
N ARG A 497 -12.61 8.17 0.15
CA ARG A 497 -13.60 9.21 -0.18
C ARG A 497 -14.65 8.70 -1.16
N ASP A 498 -14.24 7.96 -2.19
CA ASP A 498 -15.15 7.45 -3.21
C ASP A 498 -16.02 6.30 -2.70
N LEU A 499 -15.51 5.45 -1.80
CA LEU A 499 -16.30 4.46 -1.06
C LEU A 499 -17.46 5.12 -0.29
N VAL A 500 -17.21 6.22 0.41
CA VAL A 500 -18.25 6.95 1.16
C VAL A 500 -19.30 7.54 0.22
N LYS A 501 -18.88 8.14 -0.91
CA LYS A 501 -19.82 8.67 -1.91
C LYS A 501 -20.68 7.59 -2.53
N ILE A 502 -20.08 6.45 -2.86
CA ILE A 502 -20.77 5.29 -3.43
C ILE A 502 -21.79 4.75 -2.44
N TYR A 503 -21.41 4.59 -1.17
CA TYR A 503 -22.35 4.18 -0.12
C TYR A 503 -23.55 5.14 -0.02
N ALA A 504 -23.29 6.46 -0.02
CA ALA A 504 -24.36 7.45 0.03
C ALA A 504 -25.30 7.38 -1.19
N ALA A 505 -24.77 7.06 -2.38
CA ALA A 505 -25.58 6.84 -3.58
C ALA A 505 -26.44 5.56 -3.48
N ILE A 506 -25.86 4.46 -2.99
CA ILE A 506 -26.58 3.19 -2.78
C ILE A 506 -27.70 3.40 -1.74
N GLN A 507 -27.41 4.07 -0.63
CA GLN A 507 -28.39 4.35 0.42
C GLN A 507 -29.53 5.25 -0.08
N LEU A 508 -29.24 6.22 -0.96
CA LEU A 508 -30.25 7.09 -1.55
C LEU A 508 -31.23 6.26 -2.42
N GLU A 509 -30.71 5.38 -3.26
CA GLU A 509 -31.52 4.49 -4.10
C GLU A 509 -32.28 3.42 -3.29
N ALA A 510 -31.67 2.85 -2.26
CA ALA A 510 -32.35 1.94 -1.34
C ALA A 510 -33.53 2.64 -0.63
N SER A 511 -33.32 3.87 -0.17
CA SER A 511 -34.36 4.67 0.48
C SER A 511 -35.50 5.03 -0.47
N ARG A 512 -35.18 5.32 -1.73
CA ARG A 512 -36.16 5.55 -2.81
C ARG A 512 -36.98 4.28 -3.09
N SER A 513 -36.31 3.13 -3.14
CA SER A 513 -36.95 1.81 -3.33
C SER A 513 -37.89 1.46 -2.17
N TYR A 514 -37.51 1.77 -0.93
CA TYR A 514 -38.41 1.61 0.24
C TYR A 514 -39.68 2.45 0.12
N MET A 515 -39.58 3.68 -0.39
CA MET A 515 -40.77 4.51 -0.61
C MET A 515 -41.68 3.95 -1.71
N HIS A 516 -41.11 3.43 -2.81
CA HIS A 516 -41.88 2.72 -3.82
C HIS A 516 -42.56 1.48 -3.24
N ARG A 517 -41.88 0.71 -2.38
CA ARG A 517 -42.46 -0.46 -1.72
C ARG A 517 -43.60 -0.08 -0.78
N ILE A 518 -43.47 1.00 0.00
CA ILE A 518 -44.57 1.53 0.84
C ILE A 518 -45.79 1.86 -0.02
N LEU A 519 -45.61 2.55 -1.15
CA LEU A 519 -46.72 2.86 -2.06
C LEU A 519 -47.37 1.62 -2.66
N ALA A 520 -46.58 0.62 -3.07
CA ALA A 520 -47.08 -0.64 -3.58
C ALA A 520 -47.93 -1.37 -2.52
N ILE A 521 -47.44 -1.47 -1.27
CA ILE A 521 -48.18 -2.07 -0.17
C ILE A 521 -49.51 -1.34 0.07
N LEU A 522 -49.51 0.00 0.09
CA LEU A 522 -50.73 0.78 0.28
C LEU A 522 -51.76 0.55 -0.83
N HIS A 523 -51.30 0.43 -2.07
CA HIS A 523 -52.14 0.10 -3.21
C HIS A 523 -52.71 -1.32 -3.10
N ASP A 524 -51.88 -2.31 -2.78
CA ASP A 524 -52.28 -3.71 -2.63
C ASP A 524 -53.30 -3.89 -1.50
N MET A 525 -53.10 -3.19 -0.37
CA MET A 525 -54.08 -3.15 0.72
C MET A 525 -55.43 -2.57 0.27
N SER A 526 -55.43 -1.51 -0.55
CA SER A 526 -56.66 -0.93 -1.11
C SER A 526 -57.39 -1.91 -2.03
N MET A 527 -56.64 -2.63 -2.88
CA MET A 527 -57.20 -3.63 -3.80
C MET A 527 -57.82 -4.81 -3.05
N LEU A 528 -57.14 -5.33 -2.01
CA LEU A 528 -57.65 -6.41 -1.17
C LEU A 528 -58.92 -6.00 -0.42
N GLU A 529 -59.00 -4.77 0.08
CA GLU A 529 -60.21 -4.28 0.75
C GLU A 529 -61.39 -4.13 -0.21
N HIS A 530 -61.17 -3.64 -1.44
CA HIS A 530 -62.23 -3.60 -2.44
C HIS A 530 -62.72 -5.01 -2.80
N GLN A 531 -61.83 -6.00 -2.88
CA GLN A 531 -62.21 -7.40 -3.11
C GLN A 531 -63.04 -7.98 -1.96
N LEU A 532 -62.63 -7.71 -0.71
CA LEU A 532 -63.37 -8.14 0.49
C LEU A 532 -64.77 -7.51 0.56
N ASN A 533 -64.88 -6.20 0.31
CA ASN A 533 -66.16 -5.49 0.31
C ASN A 533 -67.08 -5.94 -0.84
N SER A 534 -66.52 -6.21 -2.02
CA SER A 534 -67.29 -6.72 -3.17
C SER A 534 -67.82 -8.14 -2.92
N SER A 535 -67.04 -8.97 -2.22
CA SER A 535 -67.44 -10.33 -1.84
C SER A 535 -68.53 -10.34 -0.76
N ALA A 536 -68.47 -9.39 0.18
CA ALA A 536 -69.50 -9.22 1.20
C ALA A 536 -70.84 -8.76 0.59
N ALA A 537 -70.81 -7.85 -0.39
CA ALA A 537 -72.01 -7.35 -1.06
C ALA A 537 -72.72 -8.42 -1.91
N THR A 538 -71.99 -9.33 -2.54
CA THR A 538 -72.57 -10.44 -3.34
C THR A 538 -73.21 -11.52 -2.47
N THR A 539 -72.68 -11.78 -1.28
CA THR A 539 -73.25 -12.76 -0.34
C THR A 539 -74.59 -12.29 0.26
N SER A 540 -74.81 -10.98 0.39
CA SER A 540 -76.05 -10.40 0.91
C SER A 540 -77.26 -10.58 -0.03
N HIS A 541 -77.02 -10.68 -1.35
CA HIS A 541 -78.11 -10.76 -2.33
C HIS A 541 -78.63 -12.19 -2.62
N GLN A 542 -77.95 -13.25 -2.15
CA GLN A 542 -78.35 -14.63 -2.42
C GLN A 542 -79.28 -15.25 -1.36
N HIS A 543 -79.56 -14.55 -0.25
CA HIS A 543 -80.41 -15.06 0.84
C HIS A 543 -81.90 -14.69 0.76
N HIS A 544 -82.38 -14.09 -0.34
CA HIS A 544 -83.80 -13.72 -0.50
C HIS A 544 -84.62 -14.58 -1.48
N SER A 545 -84.14 -15.74 -1.92
CA SER A 545 -84.98 -16.65 -2.72
C SER A 545 -84.64 -18.13 -2.53
N VAL A 546 -84.99 -18.68 -1.36
CA VAL A 546 -85.34 -20.11 -1.23
C VAL A 546 -86.51 -20.20 -0.26
N ALA A 547 -87.68 -20.54 -0.82
CA ALA A 547 -88.83 -20.98 -0.06
C ALA A 547 -88.48 -22.21 0.78
N ALA A 548 -88.88 -22.18 2.04
CA ALA A 548 -88.74 -23.28 2.98
C ALA A 548 -89.38 -24.59 2.45
N PRO A 549 -88.71 -25.74 2.59
CA PRO A 549 -89.38 -26.99 2.90
C PRO A 549 -89.27 -27.23 4.40
N ALA A 550 -90.43 -27.18 5.06
CA ALA A 550 -90.62 -27.71 6.39
C ALA A 550 -90.50 -29.23 6.34
N TRP A 551 -89.53 -29.84 7.05
CA TRP A 551 -89.60 -31.25 7.44
C TRP A 551 -89.07 -31.46 8.86
N ASP A 552 -89.74 -32.44 9.48
CA ASP A 552 -89.79 -32.78 10.88
C ASP A 552 -88.48 -33.14 11.58
N SER A 553 -88.56 -32.96 12.89
CA SER A 553 -87.72 -33.63 13.87
C SER A 553 -87.92 -35.15 13.83
N SER A 554 -86.83 -35.92 13.81
CA SER A 554 -86.76 -37.24 14.44
C SER A 554 -85.31 -37.59 14.78
N ALA A 555 -85.13 -38.05 16.01
CA ALA A 555 -83.88 -38.52 16.60
C ALA A 555 -83.25 -39.71 15.86
N ILE A 556 -81.94 -39.90 16.04
CA ILE A 556 -81.33 -41.21 16.33
C ILE A 556 -79.98 -40.99 17.04
N THR A 557 -79.84 -41.72 18.14
CA THR A 557 -78.71 -41.94 19.04
C THR A 557 -77.71 -42.94 18.44
N THR A 558 -76.39 -42.76 18.68
CA THR A 558 -75.38 -43.76 19.14
C THR A 558 -73.97 -43.16 18.99
N ALA A 559 -73.20 -43.01 20.08
CA ALA A 559 -72.08 -43.87 20.53
C ALA A 559 -70.91 -43.93 19.51
N ALA A 560 -69.61 -43.78 19.83
CA ALA A 560 -68.90 -44.21 21.02
C ALA A 560 -67.45 -43.62 21.10
N THR A 561 -66.93 -43.54 22.33
CA THR A 561 -65.57 -43.92 22.80
C THR A 561 -64.28 -43.38 22.15
N SER A 562 -63.51 -42.59 22.91
CA SER A 562 -62.22 -42.94 23.58
C SER A 562 -61.46 -41.62 23.88
N SER A 563 -61.06 -41.19 25.08
CA SER A 563 -60.44 -41.79 26.28
C SER A 563 -59.05 -42.39 26.05
N HIS A 564 -58.00 -41.56 26.11
CA HIS A 564 -56.93 -41.64 27.14
C HIS A 564 -55.73 -40.71 26.82
N PRO A 565 -55.28 -39.87 27.78
CA PRO A 565 -53.85 -39.62 28.06
C PRO A 565 -53.37 -40.69 29.08
N PRO A 566 -52.13 -40.71 29.65
CA PRO A 566 -51.01 -39.75 29.65
C PRO A 566 -49.63 -40.46 29.49
N LEU A 567 -48.50 -39.76 29.75
CA LEU A 567 -47.45 -40.25 30.67
C LEU A 567 -46.34 -39.21 30.87
N ALA A 568 -46.15 -38.84 32.13
CA ALA A 568 -44.94 -38.23 32.67
C ALA A 568 -43.95 -39.33 33.08
N ILE A 569 -42.64 -39.07 32.97
CA ILE A 569 -41.60 -39.79 33.69
C ILE A 569 -40.72 -38.77 34.40
N THR A 570 -40.60 -38.95 35.71
CA THR A 570 -39.74 -38.24 36.66
C THR A 570 -38.60 -39.14 37.14
N ALA A 571 -37.54 -38.48 37.65
CA ALA A 571 -36.53 -38.96 38.61
C ALA A 571 -35.34 -39.76 38.02
N ALA A 572 -34.09 -39.70 38.50
CA ALA A 572 -33.52 -39.08 39.71
C ALA A 572 -31.96 -39.07 39.66
N THR A 573 -31.34 -38.02 40.22
CA THR A 573 -30.14 -37.98 41.13
C THR A 573 -28.91 -38.88 40.95
N ALA A 574 -27.71 -38.26 40.86
CA ALA A 574 -26.63 -38.28 41.88
C ALA A 574 -25.41 -37.38 41.49
N GLY A 575 -24.93 -36.52 42.40
CA GLY A 575 -23.77 -35.60 42.25
C GLY A 575 -22.40 -36.23 42.60
N PRO A 576 -21.33 -35.50 43.05
CA PRO A 576 -21.20 -34.06 43.34
C PRO A 576 -19.86 -33.37 42.91
N SER A 577 -19.69 -32.10 43.32
CA SER A 577 -18.44 -31.27 43.47
C SER A 577 -17.77 -30.74 42.18
N SER A 578 -17.37 -29.47 42.00
CA SER A 578 -17.15 -28.33 42.92
C SER A 578 -16.90 -27.03 42.12
N SER A 579 -17.29 -25.89 42.71
CA SER A 579 -16.64 -24.56 42.61
C SER A 579 -17.00 -23.56 41.50
N SER A 580 -17.62 -22.47 41.97
CA SER A 580 -17.33 -21.05 41.69
C SER A 580 -17.92 -20.31 40.49
N ALA A 581 -18.72 -19.31 40.87
CA ALA A 581 -18.88 -17.96 40.32
C ALA A 581 -19.92 -17.71 39.21
N ALA A 582 -20.92 -16.91 39.63
CA ALA A 582 -21.99 -16.29 38.88
C ALA A 582 -21.52 -15.48 37.65
N VAL A 583 -22.37 -15.41 36.61
CA VAL A 583 -23.09 -14.19 36.18
C VAL A 583 -24.15 -14.60 35.14
N VAL A 584 -25.35 -14.03 35.30
CA VAL A 584 -26.57 -14.20 34.51
C VAL A 584 -26.33 -13.85 33.04
N SER A 585 -26.78 -14.72 32.13
CA SER A 585 -26.81 -14.48 30.68
C SER A 585 -28.26 -14.27 30.25
N ASP A 586 -28.54 -13.16 29.58
CA ASP A 586 -29.79 -12.86 28.89
C ASP A 586 -29.44 -12.62 27.40
N PRO A 587 -30.13 -13.24 26.42
CA PRO A 587 -29.83 -13.06 25.00
C PRO A 587 -30.83 -12.09 24.37
N SER A 588 -30.41 -10.85 24.13
CA SER A 588 -31.13 -9.88 23.28
C SER A 588 -30.14 -8.83 22.78
N SER A 589 -29.53 -9.05 21.60
CA SER A 589 -28.70 -8.04 20.94
C SER A 589 -29.29 -7.67 19.59
N SER A 590 -29.99 -6.54 19.58
CA SER A 590 -30.34 -5.74 18.42
C SER A 590 -29.07 -5.32 17.67
N PHE A 591 -29.02 -5.61 16.36
CA PHE A 591 -27.98 -5.16 15.46
C PHE A 591 -28.15 -3.66 15.17
N THR A 592 -27.31 -2.82 15.77
CA THR A 592 -27.11 -1.42 15.36
C THR A 592 -25.93 -1.35 14.39
N PRO A 593 -26.07 -0.75 13.20
CA PRO A 593 -24.93 -0.51 12.32
C PRO A 593 -24.03 0.57 12.92
N HIS A 594 -22.80 0.21 13.26
CA HIS A 594 -21.77 1.16 13.63
C HIS A 594 -21.42 2.02 12.40
N HIS A 595 -21.84 3.29 12.42
CA HIS A 595 -21.27 4.32 11.56
C HIS A 595 -19.76 4.44 11.86
N PRO A 596 -18.87 4.38 10.87
CA PRO A 596 -17.46 4.71 11.09
C PRO A 596 -17.37 6.21 11.37
N SER A 597 -17.11 6.56 12.63
CA SER A 597 -16.75 7.92 13.04
C SER A 597 -15.35 8.22 12.52
N PHE A 598 -15.27 8.82 11.34
CA PHE A 598 -14.03 9.43 10.86
C PHE A 598 -13.79 10.71 11.66
N ALA A 599 -12.83 10.64 12.59
CA ALA A 599 -12.30 11.82 13.24
C ALA A 599 -11.63 12.70 12.18
N GLU A 600 -12.26 13.83 11.89
CA GLU A 600 -11.75 14.91 11.08
C GLU A 600 -10.51 15.50 11.78
N ASN A 601 -9.31 15.06 11.39
CA ASN A 601 -8.07 15.71 11.78
C ASN A 601 -8.02 17.09 11.10
N GLN A 602 -8.56 18.11 11.77
CA GLN A 602 -8.34 19.50 11.42
C GLN A 602 -6.85 19.81 11.55
N GLN A 603 -6.19 19.88 10.39
CA GLN A 603 -4.83 20.34 10.26
C GLN A 603 -4.86 21.86 10.44
N THR A 604 -4.49 22.32 11.65
CA THR A 604 -4.28 23.73 11.95
C THR A 604 -3.15 24.27 11.09
N SER A 605 -3.48 25.21 10.21
CA SER A 605 -2.53 26.03 9.46
C SER A 605 -1.62 26.79 10.44
N PRO A 606 -0.30 26.84 10.23
CA PRO A 606 0.56 27.73 11.02
C PRO A 606 0.29 29.19 10.65
N PRO A 607 0.47 30.15 11.59
CA PRO A 607 0.33 31.56 11.30
C PRO A 607 1.46 32.03 10.37
N GLU A 608 1.09 32.76 9.33
CA GLU A 608 2.02 33.51 8.47
C GLU A 608 2.60 34.69 9.24
N ASP A 609 3.78 34.52 9.84
CA ASP A 609 4.59 35.63 10.34
C ASP A 609 5.44 36.18 9.20
N SER A 610 4.91 37.21 8.55
CA SER A 610 5.65 38.09 7.65
C SER A 610 6.55 39.05 8.44
N HIS A 611 7.82 38.67 8.63
CA HIS A 611 8.88 39.62 8.97
C HIS A 611 9.83 39.79 7.78
N VAL A 612 9.63 40.89 7.06
CA VAL A 612 10.59 41.49 6.14
C VAL A 612 11.74 42.04 6.99
N SER A 613 12.94 41.47 6.85
CA SER A 613 14.17 42.08 7.32
C SER A 613 15.13 42.20 6.16
N SER A 614 15.09 43.37 5.52
CA SER A 614 16.16 43.88 4.67
C SER A 614 17.38 44.17 5.55
N CYS A 615 18.55 43.63 5.20
CA CYS A 615 19.82 44.25 5.52
C CYS A 615 20.88 43.85 4.50
N SER A 616 21.61 44.88 4.08
CA SER A 616 22.82 44.94 3.28
C SER A 616 23.99 44.12 3.81
#